data_AF-A0A371FJR0-F1
#
_entry.id   AF-A0A371FJR0-F1
#
_cell.length_a   1.000
_cell.length_b   1.000
_cell.length_c   1.000
_cell.angle_alpha   90.00
_cell.angle_beta   90.00
_cell.angle_gamma   90.00
#
_symmetry.space_group_name_H-M   'P 1'
#
loop_
_entity.id
_entity.type
_entity.pdbx_description
1 polymer ?
#
loop_
_entity_poly.entity_id
_entity_poly.type
_entity_poly.pdbx_seq_one_letter_code
_entity_poly.pdbx_strand_id
1 'polypeptide(L)'
;MKKYSQSVLAIQERPTKRQDPQITFSDEDYKETIPHSDHPMVISVVIADYKVERVLVDQGSSANVLFWPAFRKMEKIRFMVVNASMSYNVILGRPVLNQLRAIVSTVHLCMKYPISRSMGVICVD
;
A
#
# COMPACT_ATOMS: atom_id res chain seq x y z
N MET A 1 11.44 -24.32 29.06
CA MET A 1 11.76 -23.20 28.16
C MET A 1 12.09 -23.73 26.77
N LYS A 2 11.26 -23.48 25.76
CA LYS A 2 11.50 -23.94 24.38
C LYS A 2 12.56 -23.04 23.75
N LYS A 3 13.72 -23.60 23.39
CA LYS A 3 14.76 -22.91 22.60
C LYS A 3 14.32 -22.94 21.14
N TYR A 4 14.11 -21.77 20.55
CA TYR A 4 13.90 -21.62 19.11
C TYR A 4 15.27 -21.66 18.43
N SER A 5 15.53 -22.72 17.67
CA SER A 5 16.70 -22.85 16.79
C SER A 5 16.44 -22.11 15.48
N GLN A 6 17.19 -21.05 15.20
CA GLN A 6 17.24 -20.49 13.86
C GLN A 6 18.29 -21.25 13.05
N SER A 7 17.85 -22.19 12.21
CA SER A 7 18.65 -22.70 11.11
C SER A 7 18.55 -21.69 9.95
N VAL A 8 19.60 -20.90 9.75
CA VAL A 8 19.72 -20.05 8.55
C VAL A 8 20.06 -20.96 7.38
N LEU A 9 19.03 -21.45 6.68
CA LEU A 9 19.22 -21.95 5.33
C LEU A 9 19.56 -20.75 4.46
N ALA A 10 20.81 -20.68 4.01
CA ALA A 10 21.25 -19.68 3.04
C ALA A 10 20.35 -19.78 1.81
N ILE A 11 19.41 -18.84 1.68
CA ILE A 11 18.65 -18.67 0.46
C ILE A 11 19.66 -18.16 -0.56
N GLN A 12 20.03 -19.03 -1.49
CA GLN A 12 20.88 -18.68 -2.61
C GLN A 12 20.14 -17.59 -3.41
N GLU A 13 20.58 -16.34 -3.24
CA GLU A 13 19.97 -15.19 -3.90
C GLU A 13 20.03 -15.39 -5.41
N ARG A 14 18.87 -15.62 -6.04
CA ARG A 14 18.76 -15.50 -7.50
C ARG A 14 18.98 -14.03 -7.87
N PRO A 15 19.89 -13.69 -8.80
CA PRO A 15 20.08 -12.30 -9.19
C PRO A 15 18.88 -11.85 -10.01
N THR A 16 17.96 -11.16 -9.37
CA THR A 16 16.95 -10.33 -10.05
C THR A 16 16.96 -8.94 -9.44
N LYS A 17 18.10 -8.23 -9.49
CA LYS A 17 18.06 -6.77 -9.29
C LYS A 17 17.34 -6.17 -10.48
N ARG A 18 16.01 -6.06 -10.38
CA ARG A 18 15.23 -5.12 -11.20
C ARG A 18 15.85 -3.73 -10.98
N GLN A 19 16.10 -2.99 -12.06
CA GLN A 19 16.67 -1.64 -12.01
C GLN A 19 15.60 -0.63 -11.55
N ASP A 20 15.03 -0.85 -10.37
CA ASP A 20 14.09 0.11 -9.82
C ASP A 20 14.85 1.35 -9.35
N PRO A 21 14.30 2.55 -9.57
CA PRO A 21 14.85 3.78 -9.02
C PRO A 21 14.89 3.73 -7.49
N GLN A 22 15.85 4.46 -6.90
CA GLN A 22 15.91 4.66 -5.45
C GLN A 22 14.66 5.43 -4.99
N ILE A 23 14.02 4.94 -3.93
CA ILE A 23 12.88 5.62 -3.32
C ILE A 23 13.38 6.40 -2.11
N THR A 24 13.21 7.71 -2.14
CA THR A 24 13.53 8.63 -1.05
C THR A 24 12.33 9.51 -0.73
N PHE A 25 12.23 9.93 0.53
CA PHE A 25 11.36 10.99 0.97
C PHE A 25 12.21 12.11 1.55
N SER A 26 11.85 13.36 1.25
CA SER A 26 12.58 14.55 1.70
C SER A 26 11.61 15.64 2.16
N ASP A 27 12.15 16.74 2.65
CA ASP A 27 11.33 17.84 3.21
C ASP A 27 10.37 18.43 2.16
N GLU A 28 10.70 18.34 0.87
CA GLU A 28 9.82 18.74 -0.23
C GLU A 28 8.56 17.86 -0.38
N ASP A 29 8.55 16.65 0.19
CA ASP A 29 7.38 15.79 0.22
C ASP A 29 6.41 16.15 1.36
N TYR A 30 6.82 17.03 2.30
CA TYR A 30 5.90 17.52 3.31
C TYR A 30 4.94 18.54 2.71
N LYS A 31 3.66 18.27 2.90
CA LYS A 31 2.65 19.31 2.88
C LYS A 31 2.63 19.90 4.30
N GLU A 32 3.16 21.11 4.48
CA GLU A 32 3.40 21.82 5.75
C GLU A 32 2.18 21.96 6.70
N THR A 33 1.02 21.41 6.35
CA THR A 33 -0.27 21.65 7.00
C THR A 33 -0.60 20.68 8.13
N ILE A 34 0.28 19.75 8.52
CA ILE A 34 -0.07 18.69 9.46
C ILE A 34 0.82 18.68 10.71
N PRO A 35 0.63 19.63 11.65
CA PRO A 35 1.17 19.46 13.00
C PRO A 35 0.31 18.40 13.71
N HIS A 36 0.90 17.25 14.06
CA HIS A 36 0.30 16.20 14.92
C HIS A 36 -0.65 15.16 14.25
N SER A 37 -0.30 14.74 13.04
CA SER A 37 -1.03 13.81 12.18
C SER A 37 -1.11 12.29 12.45
N ASP A 38 -1.89 11.75 13.40
CA ASP A 38 -2.34 10.32 13.34
C ASP A 38 -3.35 10.07 12.19
N HIS A 39 -3.40 10.93 11.17
CA HIS A 39 -4.30 10.80 10.03
C HIS A 39 -3.98 9.53 9.22
N PRO A 40 -5.01 8.73 8.90
CA PRO A 40 -4.82 7.59 8.01
C PRO A 40 -4.54 8.06 6.59
N MET A 41 -3.69 7.33 5.87
CA MET A 41 -3.50 7.56 4.44
C MET A 41 -4.72 7.01 3.68
N VAL A 42 -5.62 7.91 3.28
CA VAL A 42 -6.86 7.57 2.58
C VAL A 42 -6.86 8.21 1.20
N ILE A 43 -6.96 7.38 0.17
CA ILE A 43 -6.83 7.82 -1.23
C ILE A 43 -8.07 7.44 -2.05
N SER A 44 -8.15 8.00 -3.25
CA SER A 44 -9.05 7.53 -4.31
C SER A 44 -8.23 6.82 -5.39
N VAL A 45 -8.70 5.67 -5.86
CA VAL A 45 -8.02 4.87 -6.90
C VAL A 45 -9.00 4.54 -8.01
N VAL A 46 -8.50 4.45 -9.25
CA VAL A 46 -9.28 3.93 -10.38
C VAL A 46 -8.89 2.47 -10.58
N ILE A 47 -9.86 1.56 -10.45
CA ILE A 47 -9.68 0.12 -10.65
C ILE A 47 -10.66 -0.32 -11.73
N ALA A 48 -10.14 -0.88 -12.83
CA ALA A 48 -10.95 -1.32 -13.97
C ALA A 48 -11.96 -0.25 -14.42
N ASP A 49 -11.49 0.99 -14.59
CA ASP A 49 -12.27 2.16 -15.02
C ASP A 49 -13.33 2.67 -14.02
N TYR A 50 -13.42 2.06 -12.84
CA TYR A 50 -14.25 2.56 -11.75
C TYR A 50 -13.45 3.34 -10.71
N LYS A 51 -13.87 4.57 -10.42
CA LYS A 51 -13.35 5.34 -9.29
C LYS A 51 -13.84 4.72 -7.98
N VAL A 52 -12.90 4.37 -7.13
CA VAL A 52 -13.12 3.89 -5.76
C VAL A 52 -12.56 4.92 -4.81
N GLU A 53 -13.43 5.53 -4.02
CA GLU A 53 -13.06 6.53 -3.01
C GLU A 53 -12.89 5.87 -1.64
N ARG A 54 -12.22 6.57 -0.72
CA ARG A 54 -12.02 6.12 0.66
C ARG A 54 -11.30 4.78 0.76
N VAL A 55 -10.17 4.68 0.07
CA VAL A 55 -9.27 3.53 0.14
C VAL A 55 -8.22 3.78 1.21
N LEU A 56 -8.27 3.00 2.29
CA LEU A 56 -7.27 3.04 3.34
C LEU A 56 -6.01 2.30 2.89
N VAL A 57 -4.85 2.95 2.99
CA VAL A 57 -3.55 2.33 2.80
C VAL A 57 -3.04 1.83 4.16
N ASP A 58 -2.93 0.52 4.32
CA ASP A 58 -2.60 -0.11 5.60
C ASP A 58 -1.42 -1.11 5.45
N GLN A 59 -0.23 -0.69 5.87
CA GLN A 59 0.96 -1.55 5.90
C GLN A 59 0.87 -2.68 6.95
N GLY A 60 -0.01 -2.57 7.94
CA GLY A 60 -0.26 -3.59 8.96
C GLY A 60 -1.13 -4.75 8.46
N SER A 61 -1.95 -4.52 7.43
CA SER A 61 -2.87 -5.54 6.93
C SER A 61 -2.16 -6.63 6.11
N SER A 62 -2.50 -7.89 6.38
CA SER A 62 -2.02 -9.06 5.61
C SER A 62 -2.86 -9.37 4.37
N ALA A 63 -4.01 -8.73 4.20
CA ALA A 63 -4.95 -8.95 3.11
C ALA A 63 -5.42 -7.61 2.51
N ASN A 64 -5.80 -7.62 1.24
CA ASN A 64 -6.61 -6.52 0.72
C ASN A 64 -8.06 -6.82 1.05
N VAL A 65 -8.76 -5.86 1.65
CA VAL A 65 -10.16 -6.02 2.02
C VAL A 65 -10.99 -5.10 1.14
N LEU A 66 -12.08 -5.62 0.61
CA LEU A 66 -13.02 -4.89 -0.21
C LEU A 66 -14.40 -4.98 0.41
N PHE A 67 -15.04 -3.84 0.60
CA PHE A 67 -16.40 -3.84 1.12
C PHE A 67 -17.40 -4.06 -0.01
N TRP A 68 -18.52 -4.71 0.33
CA TRP A 68 -19.52 -5.17 -0.63
C TRP A 68 -19.94 -4.14 -1.72
N PRO A 69 -20.15 -2.84 -1.41
CA PRO A 69 -20.51 -1.85 -2.42
C PRO A 69 -19.43 -1.63 -3.50
N ALA A 70 -18.16 -1.84 -3.15
CA ALA A 70 -17.02 -1.70 -4.04
C ALA A 70 -16.75 -3.00 -4.82
N PHE A 71 -17.03 -4.18 -4.22
CA PHE A 71 -16.92 -5.49 -4.88
C PHE A 71 -17.69 -5.62 -6.18
N ARG A 72 -18.92 -5.10 -6.23
CA ARG A 72 -19.76 -5.15 -7.46
C ARG A 72 -19.12 -4.47 -8.67
N LYS A 73 -18.03 -3.71 -8.48
CA LYS A 73 -17.40 -2.89 -9.51
C LYS A 73 -16.00 -3.39 -9.90
N MET A 74 -15.49 -4.50 -9.35
CA MET A 74 -14.09 -4.90 -9.53
C MET A 74 -13.91 -6.40 -9.85
N GLU A 75 -13.11 -6.73 -10.88
CA GLU A 75 -12.83 -8.12 -11.29
C GLU A 75 -11.32 -8.49 -11.33
N LYS A 76 -10.39 -7.54 -11.25
CA LYS A 76 -8.96 -7.77 -11.60
C LYS A 76 -7.98 -7.95 -10.42
N ILE A 77 -8.42 -7.80 -9.17
CA ILE A 77 -7.55 -7.89 -7.97
C ILE A 77 -8.19 -8.82 -6.94
N ARG A 78 -7.38 -9.64 -6.25
CA ARG A 78 -7.85 -10.52 -5.17
C ARG A 78 -8.10 -9.71 -3.90
N PHE A 79 -9.35 -9.71 -3.45
CA PHE A 79 -9.79 -9.08 -2.22
C PHE A 79 -10.57 -10.05 -1.34
N MET A 80 -10.45 -9.89 -0.01
CA MET A 80 -11.40 -10.43 0.94
C MET A 80 -12.64 -9.53 0.95
N VAL A 81 -13.83 -10.11 0.73
CA VAL A 81 -15.08 -9.34 0.72
C VAL A 81 -15.72 -9.37 2.10
N VAL A 82 -16.03 -8.19 2.63
CA VAL A 82 -16.70 -8.03 3.94
C VAL A 82 -18.00 -7.25 3.76
N ASN A 83 -19.07 -7.74 4.40
CA ASN A 83 -20.38 -7.08 4.45
C ASN A 83 -20.57 -6.40 5.81
N ALA A 84 -20.05 -5.19 5.96
CA ALA A 84 -20.17 -4.37 7.15
C ALA A 84 -20.20 -2.88 6.79
N SER A 85 -20.85 -2.05 7.60
CA SER A 85 -20.78 -0.59 7.48
C SER A 85 -19.45 -0.09 8.04
N MET A 86 -18.57 0.40 7.16
CA MET A 86 -17.25 0.93 7.55
C MET A 86 -17.00 2.31 6.92
N SER A 87 -16.07 3.07 7.52
CA SER A 87 -15.67 4.41 7.03
C SER A 87 -14.85 4.38 5.74
N TYR A 88 -14.31 3.21 5.38
CA TYR A 88 -13.51 2.99 4.18
C TYR A 88 -14.20 1.97 3.27
N ASN A 89 -13.98 2.07 1.96
CA ASN A 89 -14.53 1.14 0.97
C ASN A 89 -13.56 0.02 0.60
N VAL A 90 -12.25 0.24 0.85
CA VAL A 90 -11.18 -0.72 0.57
C VAL A 90 -10.07 -0.54 1.61
N ILE A 91 -9.44 -1.64 2.00
CA ILE A 91 -8.13 -1.65 2.67
C ILE A 91 -7.11 -2.22 1.67
N LEU A 92 -6.12 -1.42 1.31
CA LEU A 92 -4.94 -1.88 0.56
C LEU A 92 -3.87 -2.33 1.56
N GLY A 93 -3.69 -3.64 1.63
CA GLY A 93 -2.74 -4.28 2.52
C GLY A 93 -1.41 -4.62 1.86
N ARG A 94 -0.56 -5.32 2.61
CA ARG A 94 0.73 -5.83 2.13
C ARG A 94 0.67 -6.60 0.80
N PRO A 95 -0.37 -7.40 0.46
CA PRO A 95 -0.38 -8.10 -0.82
C PRO A 95 -0.29 -7.16 -2.04
N VAL A 96 -1.04 -6.05 -2.06
CA VAL A 96 -0.93 -5.04 -3.14
C VAL A 96 0.33 -4.19 -2.97
N LEU A 97 0.63 -3.72 -1.76
CA LEU A 97 1.79 -2.85 -1.52
C LEU A 97 3.12 -3.53 -1.90
N ASN A 98 3.30 -4.80 -1.53
CA ASN A 98 4.48 -5.57 -1.87
C ASN A 98 4.56 -5.87 -3.37
N GLN A 99 3.42 -6.12 -4.02
CA GLN A 99 3.37 -6.32 -5.48
C GLN A 99 3.78 -5.06 -6.24
N LEU A 100 3.35 -3.89 -5.76
CA LEU A 100 3.75 -2.59 -6.30
C LEU A 100 5.17 -2.18 -5.89
N ARG A 101 5.78 -2.86 -4.90
CA ARG A 101 7.03 -2.43 -4.25
C ARG A 101 6.90 -0.99 -3.72
N ALA A 102 5.71 -0.68 -3.22
CA ALA A 102 5.38 0.63 -2.70
C ALA A 102 6.01 0.80 -1.32
N ILE A 103 6.58 1.98 -1.08
CA ILE A 103 6.99 2.46 0.23
C ILE A 103 6.00 3.55 0.63
N VAL A 104 5.32 3.33 1.76
CA VAL A 104 4.35 4.26 2.31
C VAL A 104 5.03 5.02 3.44
N SER A 105 5.04 6.35 3.35
CA SER A 105 5.46 7.23 4.43
C SER A 105 4.23 7.79 5.12
N THR A 106 4.03 7.39 6.37
CA THR A 106 2.95 7.89 7.23
C THR A 106 3.15 9.36 7.59
N VAL A 107 4.40 9.82 7.65
CA VAL A 107 4.72 11.20 8.01
C VAL A 107 4.38 12.17 6.87
N HIS A 108 4.67 11.79 5.62
CA HIS A 108 4.35 12.60 4.44
C HIS A 108 2.92 12.34 3.91
N LEU A 109 2.19 11.35 4.46
CA LEU A 109 0.93 10.81 3.93
C LEU A 109 1.01 10.51 2.42
N CYS A 110 2.15 9.95 2.00
CA CYS A 110 2.47 9.67 0.62
C CYS A 110 2.97 8.24 0.46
N MET A 111 2.71 7.66 -0.71
CA MET A 111 3.33 6.41 -1.13
C MET A 111 4.05 6.59 -2.46
N LYS A 112 5.21 5.96 -2.55
CA LYS A 112 6.08 5.97 -3.71
C LYS A 112 6.31 4.55 -4.20
N TYR A 113 6.22 4.32 -5.51
CA TYR A 113 6.40 2.99 -6.11
C TYR A 113 7.06 3.08 -7.49
N PRO A 114 7.87 2.09 -7.90
CA PRO A 114 8.53 2.11 -9.20
C PRO A 114 7.54 1.90 -10.34
N ILE A 115 7.72 2.67 -11.42
CA ILE A 115 7.03 2.52 -12.71
C ILE A 115 8.11 2.37 -13.79
N SER A 116 8.54 1.14 -14.07
CA SER A 116 9.64 0.83 -15.00
C SER A 116 10.95 1.55 -14.64
N ARG A 117 11.14 2.80 -15.12
CA ARG A 117 12.31 3.65 -14.83
C ARG A 117 11.96 4.98 -14.16
N SER A 118 10.68 5.22 -13.89
CA SER A 118 10.18 6.41 -13.19
C SER A 118 9.57 6.04 -11.84
N MET A 119 9.17 7.07 -11.10
CA MET A 119 8.53 6.94 -9.79
C MET A 119 7.06 7.37 -9.87
N GLY A 120 6.17 6.49 -9.44
CA GLY A 120 4.80 6.85 -9.10
C GLY A 120 4.76 7.44 -7.70
N VAL A 121 4.03 8.54 -7.54
CA VAL A 121 3.79 9.19 -6.24
C VAL A 121 2.30 9.39 -6.07
N ILE A 122 1.76 8.96 -4.93
CA ILE A 122 0.37 9.22 -4.54
C ILE A 122 0.40 9.77 -3.11
N CYS A 123 -0.12 10.98 -2.92
CA CYS A 123 -0.19 11.66 -1.64
C CYS A 123 -1.64 11.99 -1.30
N VAL A 124 -1.96 12.09 -0.01
CA VAL A 124 -3.22 12.68 0.44
C VAL A 124 -3.15 14.19 0.13
N ASP A 125 -4.23 14.74 -0.43
CA ASP A 125 -4.38 16.18 -0.67
C ASP A 125 -4.79 16.94 0.58
#